data_AF-A0A0D1YG63-F1
#
_entry.id   AF-A0A0D1YG63-F1
#
_cell.length_a   1.000
_cell.length_b   1.000
_cell.length_c   1.000
_cell.angle_alpha   90.00
_cell.angle_beta   90.00
_cell.angle_gamma   90.00
#
_symmetry.space_group_name_H-M   'P 1'
#
loop_
_entity.id
_entity.type
_entity.pdbx_description
1 polymer ?
#
loop_
_entity_poly.entity_id
_entity_poly.type
_entity_poly.pdbx_seq_one_letter_code
_entity_poly.pdbx_strand_id
1 'polypeptide(L)'
;MNKWLKTQPPWEVPNRVRWIENDLRRSAPYAGLEWKAGWPRDFPLRTTTGVQRALVACSLVCPDRLPEVVAALYHAFWVEKEAVQRPEISLPVIGDVVGESLAREIAQKSITIAVRDKLASNTDEALRDGACGLPWLKCTTADGSRTESFWGFDHIGQVADFLGLPAPMEDESMRN
;
A
#
# COMPACT_ATOMS: atom_id res chain seq x y z
N MET A 1 10.75 -15.01 -13.72
CA MET A 1 9.32 -15.32 -13.50
C MET A 1 9.23 -16.04 -12.17
N ASN A 2 8.67 -15.39 -11.14
CA ASN A 2 8.75 -15.88 -9.76
C ASN A 2 7.91 -17.17 -9.63
N LYS A 3 8.54 -18.29 -9.26
CA LYS A 3 7.92 -19.63 -9.23
C LYS A 3 6.80 -19.80 -8.19
N TRP A 4 6.61 -18.78 -7.35
CA TRP A 4 5.81 -18.86 -6.13
C TRP A 4 4.35 -18.38 -6.29
N LEU A 5 4.02 -17.60 -7.33
CA LEU A 5 2.69 -17.04 -7.53
C LEU A 5 2.21 -17.28 -8.96
N LYS A 6 1.40 -18.32 -9.17
CA LYS A 6 0.66 -18.57 -10.43
C LYS A 6 -0.80 -18.17 -10.26
N THR A 7 -1.05 -16.89 -9.99
CA THR A 7 -2.41 -16.35 -9.92
C THR A 7 -2.66 -15.44 -11.11
N GLN A 8 -3.82 -15.60 -11.75
CA GLN A 8 -4.30 -14.60 -12.70
C GLN A 8 -4.71 -13.36 -11.90
N PRO A 9 -4.26 -12.17 -12.30
CA PRO A 9 -4.63 -10.98 -11.58
C PRO A 9 -6.14 -10.72 -11.69
N PRO A 10 -6.78 -10.12 -10.67
CA PRO A 10 -8.23 -9.98 -10.64
C PRO A 10 -8.83 -9.21 -11.82
N TRP A 11 -8.07 -8.27 -12.41
CA TRP A 11 -8.52 -7.45 -13.54
C TRP A 11 -8.65 -8.22 -14.86
N GLU A 12 -8.05 -9.41 -14.98
CA GLU A 12 -8.21 -10.27 -16.17
C GLU A 12 -9.51 -11.09 -16.16
N VAL A 13 -10.26 -11.06 -15.05
CA VAL A 13 -11.50 -11.84 -14.89
C VAL A 13 -12.68 -10.89 -14.70
N PRO A 14 -13.57 -10.70 -15.70
CA PRO A 14 -14.65 -9.70 -15.64
C PRO A 14 -15.56 -9.83 -14.41
N ASN A 15 -15.87 -11.07 -13.99
CA ASN A 15 -16.66 -11.30 -12.78
C ASN A 15 -15.96 -10.82 -11.50
N ARG A 16 -14.62 -10.92 -11.42
CA ARG A 16 -13.84 -10.40 -10.29
C ARG A 16 -13.80 -8.88 -10.31
N VAL A 17 -13.64 -8.26 -11.48
CA VAL A 17 -13.72 -6.78 -11.62
C VAL A 17 -15.04 -6.26 -11.08
N ARG A 18 -16.17 -6.82 -11.54
CA ARG A 18 -17.50 -6.44 -11.07
C ARG A 18 -17.71 -6.70 -9.57
N TRP A 19 -17.11 -7.76 -9.04
CA TRP A 19 -17.14 -8.01 -7.59
C TRP A 19 -16.37 -6.92 -6.84
N ILE A 20 -15.15 -6.58 -7.27
CA ILE A 20 -14.28 -5.59 -6.60
C ILE A 20 -14.96 -4.23 -6.58
N GLU A 21 -15.51 -3.78 -7.71
CA GLU A 21 -16.21 -2.49 -7.78
C GLU A 21 -17.41 -2.44 -6.83
N ASN A 22 -18.19 -3.52 -6.77
CA ASN A 22 -19.33 -3.61 -5.86
C ASN A 22 -18.90 -3.66 -4.40
N ASP A 23 -17.78 -4.32 -4.10
CA ASP A 23 -17.25 -4.42 -2.74
C ASP A 23 -16.68 -3.08 -2.27
N LEU A 24 -15.86 -2.41 -3.08
CA LEU A 24 -15.37 -1.07 -2.79
C LEU A 24 -16.51 -0.07 -2.56
N ARG A 25 -17.57 -0.13 -3.38
CA ARG A 25 -18.77 0.70 -3.19
C ARG A 25 -19.47 0.46 -1.85
N ARG A 26 -19.48 -0.78 -1.35
CA ARG A 26 -20.09 -1.11 -0.06
C ARG A 26 -19.16 -0.76 1.10
N SER A 27 -17.88 -1.08 0.99
CA SER A 27 -16.90 -1.00 2.07
C SER A 27 -16.39 0.41 2.33
N ALA A 28 -16.26 1.25 1.29
CA ALA A 28 -15.73 2.61 1.44
C ALA A 28 -16.52 3.49 2.45
N PRO A 29 -17.87 3.51 2.45
CA PRO A 29 -18.63 4.24 3.47
C PRO A 29 -18.36 3.77 4.91
N TYR A 30 -18.22 2.46 5.15
CA TYR A 30 -17.90 1.94 6.49
C TYR A 30 -16.51 2.36 6.97
N ALA A 31 -15.59 2.61 6.03
CA ALA A 31 -14.25 3.12 6.32
C ALA A 31 -14.18 4.66 6.34
N GLY A 32 -15.29 5.37 6.16
CA GLY A 32 -15.32 6.84 6.08
C GLY A 32 -14.58 7.39 4.84
N LEU A 33 -14.43 6.59 3.78
CA LEU A 33 -13.70 6.95 2.58
C LEU A 33 -14.64 7.44 1.47
N GLU A 34 -14.32 8.60 0.88
CA GLU A 34 -14.97 9.10 -0.33
C GLU A 34 -14.45 8.36 -1.57
N TRP A 35 -15.03 7.20 -1.87
CA TRP A 35 -14.67 6.43 -3.07
C TRP A 35 -15.45 6.90 -4.30
N LYS A 36 -14.74 7.40 -5.31
CA LYS A 36 -15.29 7.68 -6.65
C LYS A 36 -15.20 6.42 -7.51
N ALA A 37 -16.28 6.11 -8.23
CA ALA A 37 -16.30 4.98 -9.16
C ALA A 37 -15.26 5.12 -10.29
N GLY A 38 -14.81 3.99 -10.82
CA GLY A 38 -13.84 3.92 -11.90
C GLY A 38 -12.40 3.66 -11.43
N TRP A 39 -11.57 3.28 -12.40
CA TRP A 39 -10.18 2.92 -12.19
C TRP A 39 -9.26 4.12 -12.33
N PRO A 40 -8.13 4.16 -11.63
CA PRO A 40 -7.12 5.18 -11.83
C PRO A 40 -6.66 5.23 -13.29
N ARG A 41 -6.25 6.40 -13.77
CA ARG A 41 -5.70 6.58 -15.11
C ARG A 41 -4.58 5.58 -15.36
N ASP A 42 -4.61 4.98 -16.55
CA ASP A 42 -3.67 3.95 -17.01
C ASP A 42 -3.71 2.62 -16.21
N PHE A 43 -4.70 2.39 -15.34
CA PHE A 43 -4.87 1.11 -14.67
C PHE A 43 -5.62 0.08 -15.55
N PRO A 44 -5.18 -1.20 -15.61
CA PRO A 44 -3.96 -1.76 -15.00
C PRO A 44 -2.71 -1.45 -15.82
N LEU A 45 -1.74 -0.77 -15.19
CA LEU A 45 -0.43 -0.50 -15.78
C LEU A 45 0.49 -1.71 -15.65
N ARG A 46 1.34 -1.92 -16.66
CA ARG A 46 2.25 -3.08 -16.71
C ARG A 46 3.33 -3.08 -15.62
N THR A 47 3.65 -1.94 -15.00
CA THR A 47 4.65 -1.86 -13.92
C THR A 47 4.40 -0.69 -12.97
N THR A 48 4.62 -0.93 -11.69
CA THR A 48 4.59 0.04 -10.59
C THR A 48 5.98 0.27 -9.97
N THR A 49 7.04 -0.28 -10.57
CA THR A 49 8.38 -0.33 -9.95
C THR A 49 8.97 1.05 -9.69
N GLY A 50 8.67 2.07 -10.52
CA GLY A 50 9.17 3.44 -10.34
C GLY A 50 8.74 4.05 -9.01
N VAL A 51 7.44 4.13 -8.76
CA VAL A 51 6.88 4.66 -7.50
C VAL A 51 7.26 3.80 -6.29
N GLN A 52 7.36 2.47 -6.46
CA GLN A 52 7.83 1.58 -5.38
C GLN A 52 9.28 1.86 -4.98
N ARG A 53 10.17 2.14 -5.95
CA ARG A 53 11.54 2.56 -5.66
C ARG A 53 11.60 3.94 -5.00
N ALA A 54 10.73 4.86 -5.39
CA ALA A 54 10.62 6.16 -4.73
C ALA A 54 10.21 6.00 -3.25
N LEU A 55 9.27 5.09 -2.94
CA LEU A 55 8.88 4.77 -1.56
C LEU A 55 10.03 4.13 -0.76
N VAL A 56 10.82 3.23 -1.37
CA VAL A 56 12.02 2.68 -0.72
C VAL A 56 13.08 3.77 -0.50
N ALA A 57 13.26 4.70 -1.44
CA ALA A 57 14.16 5.83 -1.22
C ALA A 57 13.65 6.75 -0.09
N CYS A 58 12.35 7.01 -0.03
CA CYS A 58 11.72 7.77 1.05
C CYS A 58 11.97 7.11 2.42
N SER A 59 11.85 5.79 2.53
CA SER A 59 12.09 5.08 3.79
C SER A 59 13.54 5.14 4.27
N LEU A 60 14.50 5.41 3.36
CA LEU A 60 15.91 5.57 3.69
C LEU A 60 16.30 7.03 3.98
N VAL A 61 15.62 8.01 3.36
CA VAL A 61 15.92 9.44 3.47
C VAL A 61 15.19 10.09 4.64
N CYS A 62 13.89 9.82 4.76
CA CYS A 62 13.00 10.45 5.73
C CYS A 62 11.94 9.44 6.21
N PRO A 63 12.36 8.40 6.96
CA PRO A 63 11.47 7.31 7.38
C PRO A 63 10.21 7.79 8.12
N ASP A 64 10.33 8.84 8.94
CA ASP A 64 9.23 9.40 9.72
C ASP A 64 8.12 10.01 8.84
N ARG A 65 8.45 10.40 7.60
CA ARG A 65 7.49 10.97 6.64
C ARG A 65 6.90 9.92 5.70
N LEU A 66 7.40 8.69 5.71
CA LEU A 66 6.95 7.62 4.82
C LEU A 66 5.43 7.37 4.92
N PRO A 67 4.80 7.30 6.11
CA PRO A 67 3.35 7.08 6.20
C PRO A 67 2.54 8.16 5.47
N GLU A 68 2.92 9.43 5.62
CA GLU A 68 2.27 10.57 4.96
C GLU A 68 2.45 10.52 3.44
N VAL A 69 3.65 10.17 2.96
CA VAL A 69 3.93 10.00 1.53
C VAL A 69 3.10 8.85 0.93
N VAL A 70 3.03 7.72 1.62
CA VAL A 70 2.18 6.58 1.19
C VAL A 70 0.73 7.01 1.13
N ALA A 71 0.21 7.70 2.16
CA ALA A 71 -1.16 8.18 2.19
C ALA A 71 -1.46 9.14 1.03
N ALA A 72 -0.58 10.11 0.76
CA ALA A 72 -0.75 11.06 -0.34
C ALA A 72 -0.76 10.37 -1.72
N LEU A 73 0.13 9.40 -1.95
CA LEU A 73 0.17 8.62 -3.19
C LEU A 73 -1.07 7.72 -3.34
N TYR A 74 -1.54 7.09 -2.25
CA TYR A 74 -2.79 6.31 -2.27
C TYR A 74 -4.00 7.20 -2.55
N HIS A 75 -4.05 8.42 -1.98
CA HIS A 75 -5.11 9.38 -2.24
C HIS A 75 -5.11 9.81 -3.72
N ALA A 76 -3.96 10.26 -4.24
CA ALA A 76 -3.82 10.63 -5.65
C ALA A 76 -4.22 9.48 -6.59
N PHE A 77 -3.85 8.25 -6.24
CA PHE A 77 -4.17 7.08 -7.04
C PHE A 77 -5.64 6.66 -6.96
N TRP A 78 -6.16 6.38 -5.76
CA TRP A 78 -7.47 5.76 -5.59
C TRP A 78 -8.63 6.76 -5.53
N VAL A 79 -8.39 7.99 -5.09
CA VAL A 79 -9.42 9.04 -4.95
C VAL A 79 -9.41 9.95 -6.17
N GLU A 80 -8.25 10.55 -6.49
CA GLU A 80 -8.12 11.46 -7.64
C GLU A 80 -7.91 10.75 -8.98
N LYS A 81 -7.75 9.42 -8.96
CA LYS A 81 -7.62 8.59 -10.16
C LYS A 81 -6.42 8.97 -11.04
N GLU A 82 -5.35 9.47 -10.42
CA GLU A 82 -4.14 9.85 -11.14
C GLU A 82 -3.19 8.70 -11.42
N ALA A 83 -2.34 8.85 -12.43
CA ALA A 83 -1.39 7.82 -12.86
C ALA A 83 -0.08 7.87 -12.05
N VAL A 84 -0.14 7.64 -10.73
CA VAL A 84 1.04 7.79 -9.82
C VAL A 84 2.21 6.86 -10.15
N GLN A 85 2.01 5.84 -10.99
CA GLN A 85 3.11 5.02 -11.50
C GLN A 85 4.09 5.80 -12.37
N ARG A 86 3.65 6.96 -12.91
CA ARG A 86 4.45 7.89 -13.69
C ARG A 86 5.24 8.80 -12.75
N PRO A 87 6.58 8.91 -12.88
CA PRO A 87 7.38 9.82 -12.07
C PRO A 87 6.92 11.28 -12.15
N GLU A 88 6.37 11.69 -13.30
CA GLU A 88 5.83 13.03 -13.53
C GLU A 88 4.63 13.35 -12.63
N ILE A 89 3.97 12.33 -12.08
CA ILE A 89 2.85 12.47 -11.14
C ILE A 89 3.30 12.16 -9.71
N SER A 90 4.04 11.07 -9.49
CA SER A 90 4.43 10.68 -8.12
C SER A 90 5.44 11.61 -7.47
N LEU A 91 6.43 12.15 -8.21
CA LEU A 91 7.45 13.02 -7.62
C LEU A 91 6.88 14.37 -7.14
N PRO A 92 5.98 15.05 -7.87
CA PRO A 92 5.27 16.21 -7.32
C PRO A 92 4.49 15.89 -6.05
N VAL A 93 3.70 14.80 -6.03
CA VAL A 93 2.92 14.38 -4.85
C VAL A 93 3.83 14.12 -3.64
N ILE A 94 5.00 13.49 -3.86
CA ILE A 94 6.01 13.30 -2.81
C ILE A 94 6.54 14.67 -2.34
N GLY A 95 6.85 15.57 -3.28
CA GLY A 95 7.33 16.92 -3.02
C GLY A 95 6.41 17.77 -2.15
N ASP A 96 5.10 17.69 -2.37
CA ASP A 96 4.11 18.41 -1.57
C ASP A 96 4.13 17.98 -0.09
N VAL A 97 4.51 16.73 0.18
CA VAL A 97 4.60 16.18 1.54
C VAL A 97 5.95 16.52 2.19
N VAL A 98 7.06 16.20 1.51
CA VAL A 98 8.40 16.24 2.12
C VAL A 98 9.19 17.52 1.81
N GLY A 99 8.71 18.36 0.90
CA GLY A 99 9.41 19.53 0.39
C GLY A 99 10.41 19.21 -0.74
N GLU A 100 10.76 20.24 -1.52
CA GLU A 100 11.54 20.09 -2.76
C GLU A 100 12.90 19.43 -2.56
N SER A 101 13.62 19.83 -1.49
CA SER A 101 14.97 19.31 -1.22
C SER A 101 14.97 17.79 -1.01
N LEU A 102 14.06 17.30 -0.15
CA LEU A 102 13.96 15.86 0.14
C LEU A 102 13.41 15.10 -1.07
N ALA A 103 12.45 15.67 -1.80
CA ALA A 103 11.92 15.03 -3.01
C ALA A 103 12.98 14.85 -4.10
N ARG A 104 13.88 15.82 -4.27
CA ARG A 104 15.02 15.72 -5.19
C ARG A 104 15.98 14.60 -4.78
N GLU A 105 16.29 14.48 -3.50
CA GLU A 105 17.14 13.40 -2.98
C GLU A 105 16.48 12.03 -3.17
N ILE A 106 15.18 11.91 -2.86
CA ILE A 106 14.39 10.69 -3.09
C ILE A 106 14.41 10.30 -4.57
N ALA A 107 14.18 11.25 -5.48
CA ALA A 107 14.20 11.01 -6.92
C ALA A 107 15.57 10.47 -7.37
N GLN A 108 16.67 11.08 -6.92
CA GLN A 108 18.03 10.64 -7.23
C GLN A 108 18.34 9.24 -6.67
N LYS A 109 17.94 8.95 -5.43
CA LYS A 109 18.15 7.63 -4.83
C LYS A 109 17.28 6.55 -5.48
N SER A 110 16.08 6.88 -5.93
CA SER A 110 15.12 5.91 -6.50
C SER A 110 15.65 5.16 -7.73
N ILE A 111 16.61 5.74 -8.45
CA ILE A 111 17.23 5.14 -9.65
C ILE A 111 18.52 4.37 -9.34
N THR A 112 18.97 4.34 -8.08
CA THR A 112 20.21 3.66 -7.70
C THR A 112 20.06 2.15 -7.64
N ILE A 113 21.17 1.44 -7.84
CA ILE A 113 21.25 -0.01 -7.68
C ILE A 113 20.88 -0.43 -6.25
N ALA A 114 21.33 0.31 -5.24
CA ALA A 114 21.05 0.01 -3.84
C ALA A 114 19.55 0.02 -3.53
N VAL A 115 18.80 1.01 -4.03
CA VAL A 115 17.33 1.07 -3.83
C VAL A 115 16.60 -0.01 -4.60
N ARG A 116 17.03 -0.32 -5.83
CA ARG A 116 16.50 -1.44 -6.60
C ARG A 116 16.67 -2.76 -5.84
N ASP A 117 17.86 -3.01 -5.31
CA ASP A 117 18.18 -4.25 -4.62
C ASP A 117 17.45 -4.34 -3.27
N LYS A 118 17.28 -3.20 -2.57
CA LYS A 118 16.45 -3.14 -1.37
C LYS A 118 14.97 -3.44 -1.64
N LEU A 119 14.40 -2.92 -2.72
CA LEU A 119 13.03 -3.26 -3.15
C LEU A 119 12.88 -4.76 -3.41
N ALA A 120 13.85 -5.37 -4.12
CA ALA A 120 13.86 -6.80 -4.37
C ALA A 120 13.98 -7.61 -3.07
N SER A 121 14.89 -7.22 -2.18
CA SER A 121 15.08 -7.87 -0.88
C SER A 121 13.83 -7.82 -0.01
N ASN A 122 13.15 -6.66 0.07
CA ASN A 122 11.91 -6.52 0.83
C ASN A 122 10.80 -7.42 0.26
N THR A 123 10.74 -7.54 -1.07
CA THR A 123 9.77 -8.42 -1.75
C THR A 123 10.08 -9.89 -1.47
N ASP A 124 11.35 -10.29 -1.54
CA ASP A 124 11.80 -11.64 -1.25
C ASP A 124 11.56 -12.03 0.21
N GLU A 125 11.71 -11.08 1.15
CA GLU A 125 11.38 -11.29 2.56
C GLU A 125 9.90 -11.64 2.74
N ALA A 126 8.98 -10.86 2.16
CA ALA A 126 7.56 -11.16 2.20
C ALA A 126 7.23 -12.53 1.58
N LEU A 127 7.87 -12.87 0.46
CA LEU A 127 7.66 -14.18 -0.18
C LEU A 127 8.19 -15.34 0.67
N ARG A 128 9.34 -15.19 1.33
CA ARG A 128 9.87 -16.20 2.26
C ARG A 128 8.97 -16.38 3.48
N ASP A 129 8.30 -15.31 3.90
CA ASP A 129 7.31 -15.31 4.98
C ASP A 129 6.00 -16.03 4.59
N GLY A 130 5.77 -16.25 3.30
CA GLY A 130 4.59 -16.94 2.78
C GLY A 130 3.57 -16.04 2.08
N ALA A 131 3.93 -14.77 1.80
CA ALA A 131 3.01 -13.83 1.17
C ALA A 131 2.46 -14.36 -0.16
N CYS A 132 1.12 -14.49 -0.23
CA CYS A 132 0.40 -14.94 -1.40
C CYS A 132 -0.30 -13.81 -2.18
N GLY A 133 -0.17 -12.57 -1.69
CA GLY A 133 -0.79 -11.36 -2.23
C GLY A 133 -0.53 -10.16 -1.34
N LEU A 134 -1.20 -9.04 -1.62
CA LEU A 134 -1.14 -7.82 -0.82
C LEU A 134 -2.55 -7.33 -0.46
N PRO A 135 -2.72 -6.61 0.67
CA PRO A 135 -1.71 -6.33 1.69
C PRO A 135 -1.32 -7.60 2.48
N TRP A 136 -0.05 -7.70 2.85
CA TRP A 136 0.51 -8.74 3.72
C TRP A 136 1.07 -8.07 4.97
N LEU A 137 0.60 -8.48 6.13
CA LEU A 137 0.92 -7.87 7.42
C LEU A 137 1.64 -8.90 8.27
N LYS A 138 2.93 -8.68 8.54
CA LYS A 138 3.69 -9.47 9.50
C LYS A 138 3.73 -8.72 10.82
N CYS A 139 3.12 -9.28 11.85
CA CYS A 139 2.84 -8.63 13.11
C CYS A 139 3.58 -9.34 14.24
N THR A 140 4.24 -8.59 15.11
CA THR A 140 4.92 -9.10 16.31
C THR A 140 4.27 -8.49 17.53
N THR A 141 3.92 -9.30 18.53
CA THR A 141 3.32 -8.83 19.79
C THR A 141 4.25 -7.86 20.51
N ALA A 142 3.70 -6.96 21.34
CA ALA A 142 4.48 -5.92 22.02
C ALA A 142 5.60 -6.48 22.94
N ASP A 143 5.40 -7.68 23.49
CA ASP A 143 6.37 -8.42 24.30
C ASP A 143 7.40 -9.22 23.46
N GLY A 144 7.26 -9.22 22.14
CA GLY A 144 8.10 -9.96 21.20
C GLY A 144 7.92 -11.48 21.21
N SER A 145 6.97 -12.01 21.99
CA SER A 145 6.85 -13.47 22.21
C SER A 145 6.24 -14.21 21.03
N ARG A 146 5.43 -13.55 20.21
CA ARG A 146 4.75 -14.14 19.05
C ARG A 146 4.91 -13.28 17.81
N THR A 147 5.03 -13.92 16.66
CA THR A 147 4.99 -13.27 15.35
C THR A 147 4.09 -14.09 14.43
N GLU A 148 3.13 -13.44 13.80
CA GLU A 148 2.15 -14.05 12.89
C GLU A 148 1.89 -13.15 11.69
N SER A 149 1.47 -13.75 10.58
CA SER A 149 1.26 -13.04 9.32
C SER A 149 -0.18 -13.18 8.84
N PHE A 150 -0.73 -12.07 8.34
CA PHE A 150 -2.12 -11.93 7.93
C PHE A 150 -2.19 -11.40 6.50
N TRP A 151 -3.15 -11.88 5.72
CA TRP A 151 -3.35 -11.47 4.33
C TRP A 151 -4.73 -10.84 4.14
N GLY A 152 -4.76 -9.67 3.49
CA GLY A 152 -6.00 -8.97 3.17
C GLY A 152 -6.37 -7.92 4.21
N PHE A 153 -7.10 -6.89 3.76
CA PHE A 153 -7.55 -5.80 4.63
C PHE A 153 -8.72 -6.22 5.53
N ASP A 154 -9.44 -7.26 5.14
CA ASP A 154 -10.54 -7.90 5.87
C ASP A 154 -10.08 -8.62 7.15
N HIS A 155 -8.78 -8.80 7.33
CA HIS A 155 -8.18 -9.42 8.52
C HIS A 155 -7.62 -8.40 9.53
N ILE A 156 -7.83 -7.09 9.33
CA ILE A 156 -7.32 -6.05 10.26
C ILE A 156 -7.88 -6.23 11.68
N GLY A 157 -9.12 -6.72 11.85
CA GLY A 157 -9.67 -7.04 13.17
C GLY A 157 -8.86 -8.15 13.88
N GLN A 158 -8.49 -9.21 13.17
CA GLN A 158 -7.65 -10.29 13.72
C GLN A 158 -6.24 -9.80 14.05
N VAL A 159 -5.70 -8.88 13.25
CA VAL A 159 -4.41 -8.23 13.53
C VAL A 159 -4.50 -7.43 14.84
N ALA A 160 -5.57 -6.66 15.03
CA ALA A 160 -5.77 -5.89 16.26
C ALA A 160 -5.86 -6.81 17.49
N ASP A 161 -6.67 -7.88 17.40
CA ASP A 161 -6.79 -8.88 18.47
C ASP A 161 -5.44 -9.55 18.79
N PHE A 162 -4.70 -9.97 17.76
CA PHE A 162 -3.40 -10.62 17.90
C PHE A 162 -2.38 -9.70 18.60
N LEU A 163 -2.37 -8.42 18.23
CA LEU A 163 -1.49 -7.40 18.81
C LEU A 163 -1.97 -6.88 20.17
N GLY A 164 -3.16 -7.28 20.64
CA GLY A 164 -3.76 -6.76 21.87
C GLY A 164 -4.13 -5.28 21.79
N LEU A 165 -4.41 -4.78 20.57
CA LEU A 165 -4.84 -3.41 20.35
C LEU A 165 -6.34 -3.28 20.68
N PRO A 166 -6.79 -2.13 21.21
CA PRO A 166 -8.20 -1.90 21.44
C PRO A 166 -8.96 -1.98 20.11
N ALA A 167 -10.14 -2.60 20.15
CA ALA A 167 -11.03 -2.60 18.99
C ALA A 167 -11.38 -1.15 18.61
N PRO A 168 -11.38 -0.79 17.32
CA PRO A 168 -11.79 0.53 16.88
C PRO A 168 -13.32 0.65 16.95
N MET A 169 -13.90 0.59 18.16
CA MET A 169 -15.24 1.07 18.54
C MET A 169 -15.48 0.79 20.03
N GLU A 170 -14.88 1.62 20.89
CA GLU A 170 -15.44 1.95 22.21
C GLU A 170 -15.54 3.47 22.34
N ASP A 171 -15.98 4.15 21.27
CA ASP A 171 -16.56 5.47 21.42
C ASP A 171 -18.07 5.32 21.60
N GLU A 172 -18.54 5.40 22.85
CA GLU A 172 -19.96 5.31 23.23
C GLU A 172 -20.83 6.37 22.53
N SER A 173 -20.23 7.44 21.99
CA SER A 173 -20.96 8.53 21.32
C SER A 173 -21.64 8.13 20.00
N MET A 174 -21.26 7.01 19.40
CA MET A 174 -21.81 6.51 18.14
C MET A 174 -22.97 5.51 18.32
N ARG A 175 -23.44 5.29 19.56
CA ARG A 175 -24.55 4.37 19.88
C ARG A 175 -25.95 5.01 19.93
N ASN A 176 -26.08 6.30 19.62
CA ASN A 176 -27.37 7.01 19.64
C ASN A 176 -27.97 7.20 18.24
#